data_AF-A0A126R1M2-F1
#
_entry.id   AF-A0A126R1M2-F1
#
_cell.length_a   1.000
_cell.length_b   1.000
_cell.length_c   1.000
_cell.angle_alpha   90.00
_cell.angle_beta   90.00
_cell.angle_gamma   90.00
#
_symmetry.space_group_name_H-M   'P 1'
#
loop_
_entity.id
_entity.type
_entity.pdbx_description
1 polymer ?
#
loop_
_entity_poly.entity_id
_entity_poly.type
_entity_poly.pdbx_seq_one_letter_code
_entity_poly.pdbx_strand_id
1 'polypeptide(L)'
;MITSIPIFQSKEYNDFLSYNDENHSEYLVTIDEEEGTVYCTCPHFQYRLQTEVFGGAKIDDTTHHCKHIKHALKIRRCFIDG
;
A
#
# COMPACT_ATOMS: atom_id res chain seq x y z
N MET A 1 4.82 12.40 9.96
CA MET A 1 3.39 12.16 9.66
C MET A 1 3.29 11.58 8.25
N ILE A 2 2.28 10.75 7.98
CA ILE A 2 2.05 10.16 6.66
C ILE A 2 0.73 10.71 6.11
N THR A 3 0.77 11.19 4.88
CA THR A 3 -0.42 11.53 4.10
C THR A 3 -0.48 10.58 2.92
N SER A 4 -1.67 10.06 2.61
CA SER A 4 -1.85 9.25 1.41
C SER A 4 -3.10 9.72 0.68
N ILE A 5 -3.04 9.77 -0.65
CA ILE A 5 -4.18 10.14 -1.49
C ILE A 5 -4.38 9.05 -2.55
N PRO A 6 -5.64 8.70 -2.87
CA PRO A 6 -5.89 7.82 -4.00
C PRO A 6 -5.54 8.57 -5.29
N ILE A 7 -4.82 7.90 -6.19
CA ILE A 7 -4.44 8.44 -7.50
C ILE A 7 -5.00 7.62 -8.66
N PHE A 8 -5.34 6.35 -8.42
CA PHE A 8 -6.03 5.48 -9.37
C PHE A 8 -6.90 4.48 -8.60
N GLN A 9 -8.12 4.23 -9.10
CA GLN A 9 -9.05 3.27 -8.52
C GLN A 9 -9.76 2.53 -9.65
N SER A 10 -9.69 1.20 -9.60
CA SER A 10 -10.44 0.29 -10.45
C SER A 10 -10.98 -0.87 -9.60
N LYS A 11 -11.67 -1.82 -10.25
CA LYS A 11 -12.12 -3.04 -9.58
C LYS A 11 -10.97 -3.96 -9.17
N GLU A 12 -9.86 -3.89 -9.91
CA GLU A 12 -8.71 -4.79 -9.77
C GLU A 12 -7.59 -4.13 -8.96
N TYR A 13 -7.41 -2.81 -9.13
CA TYR A 13 -6.27 -2.10 -8.54
C TYR A 13 -6.68 -0.79 -7.87
N ASN A 14 -6.07 -0.50 -6.73
CA ASN A 14 -6.15 0.80 -6.07
C ASN A 14 -4.74 1.32 -5.77
N ASP A 15 -4.38 2.44 -6.40
CA ASP A 15 -3.09 3.10 -6.17
C ASP A 15 -3.25 4.34 -5.28
N PHE A 16 -2.31 4.47 -4.35
CA PHE A 16 -2.18 5.60 -3.46
C PHE A 16 -0.79 6.20 -3.58
N LEU A 17 -0.73 7.51 -3.74
CA LEU A 17 0.51 8.26 -3.51
C LEU A 17 0.60 8.56 -2.02
N SER A 18 1.65 8.07 -1.37
CA SER A 18 1.90 8.28 0.05
C SER A 18 3.11 9.19 0.25
N TYR A 19 2.90 10.32 0.89
CA TYR A 19 3.93 11.26 1.29
C TYR A 19 4.33 11.03 2.76
N ASN A 20 5.63 11.01 3.02
CA ASN A 20 6.19 10.96 4.37
C ASN A 20 6.85 12.30 4.72
N ASP A 21 6.22 13.06 5.61
CA ASP A 21 6.68 14.39 6.00
C ASP A 21 8.05 14.37 6.69
N GLU A 22 8.42 13.27 7.34
CA GLU A 22 9.68 13.18 8.11
C GLU A 22 10.91 13.20 7.21
N ASN A 23 10.80 12.64 6.01
CA ASN A 23 11.91 12.52 5.05
C ASN A 23 11.58 13.11 3.68
N HIS A 24 10.47 13.86 3.58
CA HIS A 24 9.96 14.48 2.36
C HIS A 24 9.97 13.56 1.13
N SER A 25 9.65 12.28 1.34
CA SER A 25 9.68 11.26 0.28
C SER A 25 8.27 10.81 -0.11
N GLU A 26 8.13 10.48 -1.39
CA GLU A 26 6.91 9.94 -1.97
C GLU A 26 7.06 8.45 -2.28
N TYR A 27 6.03 7.67 -1.95
CA TYR A 27 5.98 6.25 -2.19
C TYR A 27 4.65 5.87 -2.81
N LEU A 28 4.69 4.99 -3.81
CA LEU A 28 3.51 4.38 -4.38
C LEU A 28 3.11 3.18 -3.51
N VAL A 29 1.82 3.11 -3.18
CA VAL A 29 1.19 1.92 -2.62
C VAL A 29 0.18 1.42 -3.63
N THR A 30 0.33 0.17 -4.06
CA THR A 30 -0.58 -0.49 -5.00
C THR A 30 -1.26 -1.63 -4.27
N ILE A 31 -2.59 -1.61 -4.26
CA ILE A 31 -3.43 -2.70 -3.76
C ILE A 31 -3.98 -3.43 -4.97
N ASP A 32 -3.70 -4.73 -5.04
CA ASP A 32 -4.28 -5.66 -5.99
C ASP A 32 -5.45 -6.37 -5.29
N GLU A 33 -6.67 -5.98 -5.64
CA GLU A 33 -7.90 -6.50 -5.08
C GLU A 33 -8.20 -7.93 -5.58
N GLU A 34 -7.75 -8.26 -6.78
CA GLU A 34 -7.97 -9.59 -7.39
C GLU A 34 -7.11 -10.63 -6.68
N GLU A 35 -5.83 -10.35 -6.48
CA GLU A 35 -4.87 -11.24 -5.81
C GLU A 35 -4.89 -11.12 -4.28
N GLY A 36 -5.59 -10.10 -3.77
CA GLY A 36 -5.65 -9.78 -2.34
C GLY A 36 -4.27 -9.41 -1.77
N THR A 37 -3.45 -8.70 -2.56
CA THR A 37 -2.09 -8.30 -2.18
C THR A 37 -1.91 -6.78 -2.15
N VAL A 38 -0.89 -6.32 -1.44
CA VAL A 38 -0.52 -4.92 -1.34
C VAL A 38 0.98 -4.76 -1.38
N TYR A 39 1.43 -3.80 -2.18
CA TYR A 39 2.81 -3.50 -2.43
C TYR A 39 3.11 -2.02 -2.13
N CYS A 40 4.33 -1.72 -1.70
CA CYS A 40 4.80 -0.34 -1.49
C CYS A 40 6.23 -0.15 -1.97
N THR A 41 6.52 0.97 -2.63
CA THR A 41 7.87 1.33 -3.09
C THR A 41 8.81 1.82 -1.99
N CYS A 42 8.34 1.95 -0.74
CA CYS A 42 9.20 2.41 0.35
C CYS A 42 10.26 1.35 0.71
N PRO A 43 11.48 1.76 1.08
CA PRO A 43 12.57 0.83 1.38
C PRO A 43 12.33 -0.04 2.62
N HIS A 44 11.41 0.36 3.49
CA HIS A 44 11.03 -0.41 4.68
C HIS A 44 10.08 -1.57 4.39
N PHE A 45 9.56 -1.69 3.16
CA PHE A 45 8.67 -2.78 2.79
C PHE A 45 9.48 -4.02 2.41
N GLN A 46 9.60 -4.97 3.34
CA GLN A 46 10.53 -6.10 3.28
C GLN A 46 10.12 -7.25 2.35
N TYR A 47 9.00 -7.15 1.64
CA TYR A 47 8.54 -8.21 0.73
C TYR A 47 9.28 -8.25 -0.61
N ARG A 48 10.05 -7.20 -0.95
CA ARG A 48 10.67 -7.04 -2.28
C ARG A 48 11.90 -7.91 -2.56
N LEU A 49 12.37 -8.72 -1.62
CA LEU A 49 13.68 -9.40 -1.76
C LEU A 49 13.70 -10.91 -1.48
N GLN A 50 12.71 -11.49 -0.81
CA GLN A 50 12.80 -12.90 -0.38
C GLN A 50 11.95 -13.89 -1.17
N THR A 51 10.90 -13.45 -1.87
CA THR A 51 9.90 -14.39 -2.40
C THR A 51 10.01 -14.67 -3.88
N GLU A 52 10.79 -13.91 -4.69
CA GLU A 52 10.87 -14.02 -6.17
C GLU A 52 9.52 -14.02 -6.92
N VAL A 53 8.39 -13.95 -6.22
CA VAL A 53 7.05 -13.74 -6.75
C VAL A 53 6.82 -12.24 -6.76
N PHE A 54 6.39 -11.71 -7.91
CA PHE A 54 5.96 -10.33 -8.14
C PHE A 54 4.76 -9.87 -7.28
N GLY A 55 4.43 -10.57 -6.19
CA GLY A 55 3.27 -10.32 -5.34
C GLY A 55 3.66 -9.56 -4.08
N GLY A 56 2.89 -8.52 -3.76
CA GLY A 56 3.00 -7.80 -2.50
C GLY A 56 2.71 -8.69 -1.27
N ALA A 57 2.68 -8.07 -0.10
CA ALA A 57 2.20 -8.73 1.12
C ALA A 57 0.69 -8.96 1.01
N LYS A 58 0.13 -9.97 1.69
CA LYS A 58 -1.33 -10.12 1.72
C LYS A 58 -1.99 -8.93 2.44
N ILE A 59 -3.17 -8.51 1.97
CA ILE A 59 -3.90 -7.36 2.54
C ILE A 59 -4.30 -7.61 4.00
N ASP A 60 -4.54 -8.86 4.39
CA ASP A 60 -4.87 -9.27 5.76
C ASP A 60 -3.64 -9.51 6.65
N ASP A 61 -2.44 -9.60 6.06
CA ASP A 61 -1.18 -9.75 6.79
C ASP A 61 -0.69 -8.40 7.34
N THR A 62 -1.25 -8.02 8.48
CA THR A 62 -0.92 -6.76 9.17
C THR A 62 0.49 -6.69 9.74
N THR A 63 1.23 -7.81 9.77
CA THR A 63 2.55 -7.90 10.40
C THR A 63 3.66 -7.34 9.50
N HIS A 64 3.53 -7.48 8.18
CA HIS A 64 4.55 -7.09 7.20
C HIS A 64 4.27 -5.75 6.51
N HIS A 65 3.21 -5.03 6.92
CA HIS A 65 2.86 -3.74 6.32
C HIS A 65 3.72 -2.60 6.88
N CYS A 66 4.29 -1.82 5.97
CA CYS A 66 4.91 -0.54 6.33
C CYS A 66 3.83 0.50 6.73
N LYS A 67 4.28 1.63 7.31
CA LYS A 67 3.37 2.72 7.71
C LYS A 67 2.54 3.29 6.55
N HIS A 68 3.07 3.30 5.33
CA HIS A 68 2.37 3.78 4.13
C HIS A 68 1.23 2.83 3.73
N ILE A 69 1.47 1.52 3.73
CA ILE A 69 0.44 0.50 3.46
C ILE A 69 -0.68 0.60 4.49
N LYS A 70 -0.35 0.68 5.79
CA LYS A 70 -1.34 0.80 6.86
C LYS A 70 -2.22 2.04 6.68
N HIS A 71 -1.63 3.16 6.26
CA HIS A 71 -2.36 4.39 6.02
C HIS A 71 -3.26 4.28 4.78
N ALA A 72 -2.75 3.76 3.66
CA ALA A 72 -3.53 3.51 2.44
C ALA A 72 -4.71 2.55 2.68
N LEU A 73 -4.49 1.44 3.41
CA LEU A 73 -5.55 0.49 3.76
C LEU A 73 -6.64 1.10 4.64
N LYS A 74 -6.28 2.01 5.56
CA LYS A 74 -7.25 2.77 6.35
C LYS A 74 -8.12 3.64 5.47
N ILE A 75 -7.52 4.34 4.50
CA ILE A 75 -8.25 5.19 3.56
C ILE A 75 -9.17 4.33 2.68
N ARG A 76 -8.66 3.22 2.12
CA ARG A 76 -9.44 2.25 1.34
C ARG A 76 -10.72 1.81 2.07
N ARG A 77 -10.62 1.44 3.35
CA ARG A 77 -11.79 1.02 4.16
C ARG A 77 -12.85 2.12 4.22
N CYS A 78 -12.45 3.39 4.38
CA CYS A 78 -13.38 4.51 4.37
C CYS A 78 -14.10 4.73 3.02
N PHE A 79 -13.56 4.21 1.91
CA PHE A 79 -14.18 4.32 0.58
C PHE A 79 -15.02 3.10 0.19
N ILE A 80 -14.75 1.91 0.76
CA ILE A 80 -15.48 0.67 0.44
C ILE A 80 -16.71 0.48 1.34
N ASP A 81 -16.66 0.92 2.60
CA ASP A 81 -17.75 0.80 3.57
C ASP A 81 -18.69 2.03 3.60
N GLY A 82 -18.56 2.95 2.63
CA GLY A 82 -19.30 4.22 2.53
C GLY A 82 -20.35 4.25 1.43
#